data_AF-A0A356IKG9-F1
#
_entry.id   AF-A0A356IKG9-F1
#
_cell.length_a   1.000
_cell.length_b   1.000
_cell.length_c   1.000
_cell.angle_alpha   90.00
_cell.angle_beta   90.00
_cell.angle_gamma   90.00
#
_symmetry.space_group_name_H-M   'P 1'
#
loop_
_entity.id
_entity.type
_entity.pdbx_description
1 polymer ?
#
loop_
_entity_poly.entity_id
_entity_poly.type
_entity_poly.pdbx_seq_one_letter_code
_entity_poly.pdbx_strand_id
1 'polypeptide(L)'
;MKEALQALLETTFDNLIGQGIIPEGAPRRIQVDRTKDKSHGDFATNLAMILAKPAGKKPRDLAQLIVDNLPANDAITKVDIAGPGFINFFMNDATRFAVVEQVLQDTAAFCSPDVGQGEKVLLEFVSANPTG
;
A
#
# COMPACT_ATOMS: atom_id res chain seq x y z
N MET A 1 0.20 6.53 1.46
CA MET A 1 -0.31 6.07 0.13
C MET A 1 -0.06 4.58 -0.11
N LYS A 2 1.18 4.09 -0.14
CA LYS A 2 1.45 2.64 -0.28
C LYS A 2 0.73 1.81 0.79
N GLU A 3 0.81 2.23 2.05
CA GLU A 3 0.14 1.58 3.18
C GLU A 3 -1.40 1.57 3.03
N ALA A 4 -1.98 2.66 2.52
CA ALA A 4 -3.42 2.73 2.26
C ALA A 4 -3.85 1.72 1.18
N LEU A 5 -3.08 1.59 0.09
CA LEU A 5 -3.33 0.57 -0.93
C LEU A 5 -3.17 -0.84 -0.37
N GLN A 6 -2.18 -1.08 0.49
CA GLN A 6 -2.02 -2.37 1.17
C GLN A 6 -3.23 -2.67 2.04
N ALA A 7 -3.70 -1.71 2.86
CA ALA A 7 -4.88 -1.89 3.69
C ALA A 7 -6.15 -2.22 2.87
N LEU A 8 -6.36 -1.52 1.74
CA LEU A 8 -7.48 -1.84 0.83
C LEU A 8 -7.37 -3.26 0.26
N LEU A 9 -6.16 -3.68 -0.13
CA LEU A 9 -5.91 -5.03 -0.64
C LEU A 9 -6.08 -6.10 0.44
N GLU A 10 -5.73 -5.80 1.70
CA GLU A 10 -5.98 -6.69 2.85
C GLU A 10 -7.48 -6.88 3.07
N THR A 11 -8.26 -5.78 3.10
CA THR A 11 -9.73 -5.87 3.18
C THR A 11 -10.31 -6.66 2.00
N THR A 12 -9.80 -6.43 0.80
CA THR A 12 -10.24 -7.17 -0.40
C THR A 12 -9.91 -8.65 -0.28
N PHE A 13 -8.73 -8.99 0.24
CA PHE A 13 -8.32 -10.37 0.47
C PHE A 13 -9.26 -11.08 1.44
N ASP A 14 -9.59 -10.44 2.56
CA ASP A 14 -10.50 -11.00 3.56
C ASP A 14 -11.92 -11.20 2.98
N ASN A 15 -12.40 -10.26 2.16
CA ASN A 15 -13.66 -10.39 1.44
C ASN A 15 -13.66 -11.58 0.46
N LEU A 16 -12.56 -11.78 -0.28
CA LEU A 16 -12.45 -12.90 -1.22
C LEU A 16 -12.38 -14.25 -0.51
N ILE A 17 -11.81 -14.31 0.71
CA ILE A 17 -11.91 -15.49 1.59
C ILE A 17 -13.36 -15.72 1.99
N GLY A 18 -14.05 -14.69 2.50
CA GLY A 18 -15.45 -14.79 2.93
C GLY A 18 -16.41 -15.23 1.83
N GLN A 19 -16.11 -14.89 0.57
CA GLN A 19 -16.85 -15.33 -0.62
C GLN A 19 -16.47 -16.73 -1.13
N GLY A 20 -15.47 -17.38 -0.53
CA GLY A 20 -14.96 -18.69 -0.97
C GLY A 20 -14.23 -18.64 -2.32
N ILE A 21 -13.80 -17.47 -2.78
CA ILE A 21 -13.07 -17.29 -4.05
C ILE A 21 -11.61 -17.72 -3.90
N ILE A 22 -11.01 -17.42 -2.75
CA ILE A 22 -9.67 -17.86 -2.38
C ILE A 22 -9.75 -18.68 -1.08
N PRO A 23 -8.91 -19.71 -0.90
CA PRO A 23 -8.92 -20.51 0.33
C PRO A 23 -8.34 -19.74 1.51
N GLU A 24 -8.80 -20.02 2.73
CA GLU A 24 -8.29 -19.40 3.98
C GLU A 24 -6.77 -19.57 4.17
N GLY A 25 -6.21 -20.68 3.69
CA GLY A 25 -4.77 -20.96 3.73
C GLY A 25 -3.94 -20.29 2.61
N ALA A 26 -4.53 -19.39 1.82
CA ALA A 26 -3.82 -18.72 0.75
C ALA A 26 -2.68 -17.83 1.29
N PRO A 27 -1.55 -17.72 0.56
CA PRO A 27 -0.42 -16.91 1.00
C PRO A 27 -0.79 -15.43 1.04
N ARG A 28 -0.81 -14.85 2.24
CA ARG A 28 -1.08 -13.44 2.50
C ARG A 28 0.16 -12.57 2.27
N ARG A 29 0.65 -12.56 1.03
CA ARG A 29 1.83 -11.78 0.60
C ARG A 29 1.39 -10.60 -0.26
N ILE A 30 0.85 -9.57 0.38
CA ILE A 30 0.38 -8.36 -0.29
C ILE A 30 1.55 -7.38 -0.45
N GLN A 31 2.06 -7.32 -1.68
CA GLN A 31 3.12 -6.40 -2.08
C GLN A 31 2.56 -5.34 -3.03
N VAL A 32 2.88 -4.09 -2.73
CA VAL A 32 2.56 -2.93 -3.56
C VAL A 32 3.87 -2.18 -3.81
N ASP A 33 4.24 -2.04 -5.07
CA ASP A 33 5.50 -1.41 -5.47
C ASP A 33 5.25 -0.21 -6.37
N ARG A 34 6.16 0.76 -6.33
CA ARG A 34 6.11 1.87 -7.28
C ARG A 34 6.48 1.37 -8.67
N THR A 35 5.74 1.82 -9.66
CA THR A 35 6.03 1.54 -11.05
C THR A 35 7.25 2.35 -11.50
N LYS A 36 8.02 1.80 -12.44
CA LYS A 36 9.13 2.51 -13.09
C LYS A 36 8.64 3.41 -14.24
N ASP A 37 7.60 2.95 -14.93
CA ASP A 37 6.96 3.66 -16.04
C ASP A 37 5.60 4.21 -15.57
N LYS A 38 5.40 5.51 -15.77
CA LYS A 38 4.14 6.20 -15.45
C LYS A 38 2.96 5.69 -16.29
N SER A 39 3.21 5.09 -17.46
CA SER A 39 2.15 4.46 -18.26
C SER A 39 1.46 3.29 -17.54
N HIS A 40 2.12 2.73 -16.51
CA HIS A 40 1.58 1.65 -15.68
C HIS A 40 0.98 2.15 -14.37
N GLY A 41 0.72 3.45 -14.24
CA GLY A 41 0.23 4.06 -13.01
C GLY A 41 1.35 4.45 -12.06
N ASP A 42 1.02 4.71 -10.80
CA ASP A 42 1.97 5.08 -9.74
C ASP A 42 2.43 3.86 -8.94
N PHE A 43 1.53 2.89 -8.77
CA PHE A 43 1.76 1.68 -7.99
C PHE A 43 1.25 0.45 -8.73
N ALA A 44 1.84 -0.70 -8.47
CA ALA A 44 1.38 -1.97 -9.01
C ALA A 44 1.46 -3.09 -7.97
N THR A 45 0.62 -4.11 -8.14
CA THR A 45 0.70 -5.35 -7.38
C THR A 45 0.61 -6.58 -8.29
N ASN A 46 1.32 -7.64 -7.91
CA ASN A 46 1.27 -8.97 -8.54
C ASN A 46 0.36 -9.95 -7.79
N LEU A 47 -0.44 -9.46 -6.83
CA LEU A 47 -1.24 -10.28 -5.92
C LEU A 47 -2.08 -11.34 -6.64
N ALA A 48 -2.74 -10.97 -7.75
CA ALA A 48 -3.57 -11.89 -8.52
C ALA A 48 -2.79 -13.10 -9.06
N MET A 49 -1.51 -12.92 -9.44
CA MET A 49 -0.66 -14.02 -9.91
C MET A 49 -0.24 -14.97 -8.79
N ILE A 50 0.01 -14.43 -7.59
CA ILE A 50 0.33 -15.22 -6.40
C ILE A 50 -0.87 -16.06 -5.98
N LEU A 51 -2.07 -15.48 -6.04
CA LEU A 51 -3.31 -16.12 -5.59
C LEU A 51 -4.00 -16.98 -6.65
N ALA A 52 -3.62 -16.88 -7.94
CA ALA A 52 -4.24 -17.64 -9.02
C ALA A 52 -4.20 -19.15 -8.80
N LYS A 53 -3.02 -19.68 -8.44
CA LYS A 53 -2.82 -21.11 -8.19
C LYS A 53 -3.67 -21.64 -7.02
N PRO A 54 -3.63 -21.04 -5.80
CA PRO A 54 -4.47 -21.49 -4.70
C PRO A 54 -5.97 -21.27 -4.96
N ALA A 55 -6.35 -20.27 -5.75
CA ALA A 55 -7.74 -20.03 -6.13
C ALA A 55 -8.25 -20.96 -7.26
N GLY A 56 -7.37 -21.69 -7.94
CA GLY A 56 -7.72 -22.48 -9.13
C GLY A 56 -8.27 -21.64 -10.30
N LYS A 57 -7.89 -20.35 -10.38
CA LYS A 57 -8.38 -19.39 -11.38
C LYS A 57 -7.25 -18.88 -12.26
N LYS A 58 -7.59 -18.37 -13.45
CA LYS A 58 -6.61 -17.66 -14.28
C LYS A 58 -6.23 -16.34 -13.58
N PRO A 59 -4.94 -15.95 -13.58
CA PRO A 59 -4.51 -14.75 -12.86
C PRO A 59 -5.23 -13.47 -13.30
N ARG A 60 -5.55 -13.34 -14.59
CA ARG A 60 -6.28 -12.19 -15.11
C ARG A 60 -7.74 -12.13 -14.63
N ASP A 61 -8.41 -13.28 -14.56
CA ASP A 61 -9.78 -13.37 -14.03
C ASP A 61 -9.79 -13.05 -12.53
N LEU A 62 -8.77 -13.51 -11.79
CA LEU A 62 -8.63 -13.17 -10.38
C LEU A 62 -8.26 -11.69 -10.17
N ALA A 63 -7.47 -11.10 -11.07
CA ALA A 63 -7.21 -9.67 -11.04
C ALA A 63 -8.49 -8.87 -11.19
N GLN A 64 -9.40 -9.28 -12.09
CA GLN A 64 -10.70 -8.64 -12.24
C GLN A 64 -11.52 -8.76 -10.95
N LEU A 65 -11.59 -9.95 -10.35
CA LEU A 65 -12.29 -10.14 -9.07
C LEU A 65 -11.73 -9.28 -7.94
N ILE A 66 -10.40 -9.11 -7.87
CA ILE A 66 -9.76 -8.22 -6.90
C ILE A 66 -10.17 -6.76 -7.16
N VAL A 67 -10.16 -6.31 -8.41
CA VAL A 67 -10.55 -4.94 -8.76
C VAL A 67 -12.03 -4.69 -8.47
N ASP A 68 -12.90 -5.65 -8.78
CA ASP A 68 -14.35 -5.54 -8.55
C ASP A 68 -14.72 -5.53 -7.05
N ASN A 69 -13.90 -6.17 -6.20
CA ASN A 69 -14.09 -6.21 -4.75
C ASN A 69 -13.25 -5.17 -4.00
N LEU A 70 -12.48 -4.34 -4.72
CA LEU A 70 -11.66 -3.30 -4.12
C LEU A 70 -12.58 -2.20 -3.55
N PRO A 71 -12.47 -1.84 -2.25
CA PRO A 71 -13.28 -0.77 -1.70
C PRO A 71 -13.01 0.56 -2.43
N ALA A 72 -14.08 1.33 -2.66
CA ALA A 72 -13.95 2.65 -3.27
C ALA A 72 -13.05 3.56 -2.43
N ASN A 73 -12.16 4.29 -3.09
CA ASN A 73 -11.23 5.20 -2.44
C ASN A 73 -10.93 6.40 -3.35
N ASP A 74 -11.16 7.61 -2.85
CA ASP A 74 -10.99 8.87 -3.60
C ASP A 74 -9.53 9.15 -4.00
N ALA A 75 -8.58 8.48 -3.35
CA ALA A 75 -7.17 8.56 -3.71
C ALA A 75 -6.82 7.78 -4.99
N ILE A 76 -7.69 6.88 -5.45
CA ILE A 76 -7.48 6.06 -6.66
C ILE A 76 -8.31 6.65 -7.80
N THR A 77 -7.63 7.20 -8.80
CA THR A 77 -8.28 7.73 -10.01
C THR A 77 -8.68 6.61 -10.96
N LYS A 78 -7.83 5.58 -11.08
CA LYS A 78 -8.03 4.48 -12.03
C LYS A 78 -7.30 3.24 -11.56
N VAL A 79 -7.86 2.08 -11.88
CA VAL A 79 -7.21 0.77 -11.74
C VAL A 79 -7.22 0.08 -13.09
N ASP A 80 -6.06 -0.37 -13.56
CA ASP A 80 -5.92 -1.13 -14.81
C ASP A 80 -5.33 -2.51 -14.55
N ILE A 81 -5.74 -3.49 -15.36
CA ILE A 81 -5.16 -4.83 -15.35
C ILE A 81 -4.24 -5.00 -16.56
N ALA A 82 -2.96 -5.18 -16.30
CA ALA A 82 -1.93 -5.31 -17.33
C ALA A 82 -1.42 -6.76 -17.46
N GLY A 83 -1.12 -7.13 -18.71
CA GLY A 83 -0.48 -8.39 -19.07
C GLY A 83 -1.16 -9.61 -18.46
N PRO A 84 -0.42 -10.46 -17.71
CA PRO A 84 -0.95 -11.70 -17.15
C PRO A 84 -1.87 -11.50 -15.94
N GLY A 85 -1.92 -10.30 -15.33
CA GLY A 85 -2.68 -10.06 -14.10
C GLY A 85 -1.99 -9.11 -13.11
N PHE A 86 -1.14 -8.19 -13.59
CA PHE A 86 -0.70 -7.07 -12.75
C PHE A 86 -1.86 -6.10 -12.58
N ILE A 87 -2.05 -5.61 -11.35
CA ILE A 87 -3.04 -4.58 -11.05
C ILE A 87 -2.27 -3.28 -10.83
N ASN A 88 -2.55 -2.31 -11.69
CA ASN A 88 -1.90 -1.01 -11.74
C ASN A 88 -2.84 0.07 -11.19
N PHE A 89 -2.36 0.87 -10.26
CA PHE A 89 -3.11 1.93 -9.60
C PHE A 89 -2.61 3.30 -10.05
N PHE A 90 -3.53 4.14 -10.50
CA PHE A 90 -3.29 5.54 -10.81
C PHE A 90 -3.87 6.37 -9.68
N MET A 91 -3.02 7.15 -9.02
CA MET A 91 -3.42 7.92 -7.84
C MET A 91 -3.91 9.30 -8.24
N ASN A 92 -4.79 9.85 -7.42
CA ASN A 92 -5.18 11.24 -7.55
C ASN A 92 -4.08 12.14 -6.95
N ASP A 93 -3.49 13.00 -7.79
CA ASP A 93 -2.45 13.93 -7.36
C ASP A 93 -2.99 14.97 -6.36
N ALA A 94 -4.28 15.28 -6.37
CA ALA A 94 -4.88 16.23 -5.42
C ALA A 94 -4.73 15.74 -3.96
N THR A 95 -4.89 14.43 -3.71
CA THR A 95 -4.65 13.83 -2.39
C THR A 95 -3.21 13.92 -1.90
N ARG A 96 -2.22 14.11 -2.80
CA ARG A 96 -0.81 14.31 -2.38
C ARG A 96 -0.60 15.68 -1.75
N PHE A 97 -1.34 16.70 -2.20
CA PHE A 97 -1.24 18.07 -1.68
C PHE A 97 -2.06 18.30 -0.41
N ALA A 98 -3.00 17.42 -0.08
CA ALA A 98 -3.77 17.51 1.17
C ALA A 98 -2.86 17.56 2.41
N VAL A 99 -1.74 16.82 2.40
CA VAL A 99 -0.74 16.89 3.49
C VAL A 99 -0.09 18.27 3.55
N VAL A 100 0.18 18.91 2.41
CA VAL A 100 0.75 20.27 2.38
C VAL A 100 -0.23 21.27 2.97
N GLU A 101 -1.52 21.17 2.63
CA GLU A 101 -2.57 21.99 3.27
C GLU A 101 -2.63 21.75 4.78
N GLN A 102 -2.57 20.49 5.22
CA GLN A 102 -2.60 20.13 6.63
C GLN A 102 -1.39 20.68 7.40
N VAL A 103 -0.19 20.63 6.81
CA VAL A 103 1.03 21.23 7.35
C VAL A 103 0.93 22.76 7.43
N LEU A 104 0.34 23.40 6.42
CA LEU A 104 0.15 24.86 6.42
C LEU A 104 -0.91 25.31 7.43
N GLN A 105 -1.91 24.48 7.72
CA GLN A 105 -2.95 24.77 8.70
C GLN A 105 -2.48 24.56 10.15
N ASP A 106 -1.61 23.58 10.41
CA ASP A 106 -1.08 23.30 11.75
C ASP A 106 0.44 23.02 11.72
N THR A 107 1.19 24.08 11.41
CA THR A 107 2.65 24.02 11.28
C THR A 107 3.33 23.65 12.60
N ALA A 108 2.78 24.12 13.72
CA ALA A 108 3.38 23.90 15.04
C ALA A 108 3.27 22.43 15.47
N ALA A 109 2.10 21.80 15.31
CA ALA A 109 1.93 20.39 15.65
C ALA A 109 2.71 19.46 14.71
N PHE A 110 2.77 19.80 13.41
CA PHE A 110 3.53 19.00 12.45
C PHE A 110 5.04 19.04 12.72
N CYS A 111 5.58 20.20 13.10
CA CYS A 111 7.01 20.37 13.36
C CYS A 111 7.46 19.92 14.76
N SER A 112 6.53 19.74 15.70
CA SER A 112 6.82 19.31 17.06
C SER A 112 5.91 18.14 17.48
N PRO A 113 5.98 16.99 16.79
CA PRO A 113 5.20 15.83 17.19
C PRO A 113 5.64 15.37 18.59
N ASP A 114 4.68 15.01 19.44
CA ASP A 114 4.93 14.44 20.76
C ASP A 114 5.40 12.98 20.62
N VAL A 115 6.61 12.82 20.09
CA VAL A 115 7.25 11.52 19.85
C VAL A 115 7.93 11.09 21.14
N GLY A 116 7.49 9.95 21.66
CA GLY A 116 8.03 9.34 22.86
C GLY A 116 7.07 9.37 24.05
N GLN A 117 6.01 10.19 24.06
CA GLN A 117 4.97 10.19 25.10
C GLN A 117 5.53 10.13 26.56
N GLY A 118 6.67 10.79 26.81
CA GLY A 118 7.33 10.78 28.12
C GLY A 118 8.32 9.64 28.38
N GLU A 119 8.60 8.78 27.40
CA GLU A 119 9.62 7.73 27.46
C GLU A 119 11.04 8.31 27.59
N LYS A 120 11.89 7.64 28.37
CA LYS A 120 13.30 8.03 28.56
C LYS A 120 14.16 7.45 27.44
N VAL A 121 14.89 8.30 26.73
CA VAL A 121 15.84 7.87 25.68
C VAL A 121 17.26 7.96 26.22
N LEU A 122 18.00 6.84 26.16
CA LEU A 122 19.45 6.83 26.40
C LEU A 122 20.17 7.11 25.09
N LEU A 123 20.85 8.24 25.00
CA LEU A 123 21.61 8.65 23.83
C LEU A 123 23.10 8.48 24.09
N GLU A 124 23.65 7.33 23.73
CA GLU A 124 25.10 7.10 23.74
C GLU A 124 25.70 7.54 22.41
N PHE A 125 26.70 8.42 22.46
CA PHE A 125 27.50 8.80 21.31
C PHE A 125 28.97 8.56 21.62
N VAL A 126 29.72 8.14 20.61
CA VAL A 126 31.16 7.85 20.76
C VAL A 126 31.92 9.16 20.90
N SER A 127 32.55 9.38 22.05
CA SER A 127 33.63 10.36 22.21
C SER A 127 34.93 9.70 21.75
N ALA A 128 35.35 9.98 20.52
CA ALA A 128 36.67 9.57 20.04
C ALA A 128 37.74 10.24 20.93
N ASN A 129 38.39 9.47 21.79
CA ASN A 129 39.51 9.95 22.59
C ASN A 129 40.74 10.06 21.67
N PRO A 130 41.37 11.24 21.51
CA PRO A 130 42.35 11.49 20.44
C PRO A 130 43.77 10.98 20.74
N THR A 131 44.03 10.37 21.90
CA THR A 131 45.36 9.86 22.28
C THR A 131 45.41 8.34 22.13
N GLY A 132 45.66 7.89 20.90
CA GLY A 132 46.35 6.62 20.64
C GLY A 132 47.85 6.86 20.60
#